data_AF-A0A5K1BT22-F1
#
_entry.id   AF-A0A5K1BT22-F1
#
_cell.length_a   1.000
_cell.length_b   1.000
_cell.length_c   1.000
_cell.angle_alpha   90.00
_cell.angle_beta   90.00
_cell.angle_gamma   90.00
#
_symmetry.space_group_name_H-M   'P 1'
#
loop_
_entity.id
_entity.type
_entity.pdbx_description
1 polymer ?
#
loop_
_entity_poly.entity_id
_entity_poly.type
_entity_poly.pdbx_seq_one_letter_code
_entity_poly.pdbx_strand_id
1 'polypeptide(L)' 'LATNIDESSNCPAPPTDLPSDGSEWVELFVREMMNATDVNDARLRASKILEVLEKSIMSRAGEVVSKDLHK' A
#
# COMPACT_ATOMS: atom_id res chain seq x y z
N LEU A 1 -8.71 27.32 -31.58
CA LEU A 1 -7.92 26.18 -31.10
C LEU A 1 -7.57 26.47 -29.64
N ALA A 2 -8.38 25.98 -28.70
CA ALA A 2 -8.08 26.04 -27.28
C ALA A 2 -7.69 24.62 -26.85
N THR A 3 -6.45 24.47 -26.37
CA THR A 3 -5.86 23.19 -25.96
C THR A 3 -6.46 22.78 -24.61
N ASN A 4 -7.29 21.74 -24.62
CA ASN A 4 -7.71 21.03 -23.42
C ASN A 4 -6.50 20.27 -22.88
N ILE A 5 -5.92 20.73 -21.79
CA ILE A 5 -4.98 19.94 -21.00
C ILE A 5 -5.84 18.99 -20.18
N ASP A 6 -5.95 17.76 -20.67
CA ASP A 6 -6.28 16.60 -19.84
C ASP A 6 -5.09 16.38 -18.91
N GLU A 7 -5.11 17.10 -17.78
CA GLU A 7 -4.29 16.73 -16.64
C GLU A 7 -4.99 15.53 -16.00
N SER A 8 -4.77 14.36 -16.60
CA SER A 8 -4.95 13.06 -15.95
C SER A 8 -4.07 13.06 -14.70
N SER A 9 -4.58 13.65 -13.63
CA SER A 9 -4.25 13.32 -12.26
C SER A 9 -4.65 11.86 -12.06
N ASN A 10 -3.79 10.96 -12.54
CA ASN A 10 -3.75 9.58 -12.10
C ASN A 10 -3.27 9.62 -10.64
N CYS A 11 -4.17 10.05 -9.74
CA CYS A 11 -4.12 9.61 -8.36
C CYS A 11 -4.17 8.08 -8.44
N PRO A 12 -3.10 7.35 -8.09
CA PRO A 12 -3.21 5.92 -7.97
C PRO A 12 -4.25 5.69 -6.88
N ALA A 13 -5.43 5.22 -7.27
CA ALA A 13 -6.39 4.68 -6.32
C ALA A 13 -5.61 3.67 -5.47
N PRO A 14 -5.76 3.69 -4.13
CA PRO A 14 -5.10 2.68 -3.30
C PRO A 14 -5.47 1.31 -3.87
N PRO A 15 -4.48 0.41 -4.11
CA PRO A 15 -4.77 -0.92 -4.62
C PRO A 15 -5.86 -1.52 -3.74
N THR A 16 -7.01 -1.77 -4.37
CA THR A 16 -8.25 -2.18 -3.69
C THR A 16 -8.14 -3.56 -3.05
N ASP A 17 -7.05 -4.29 -3.34
CA ASP A 17 -6.67 -5.53 -2.68
C ASP A 17 -5.27 -5.36 -2.09
N LEU A 18 -5.17 -5.50 -0.76
CA LEU A 18 -3.88 -5.51 -0.09
C LEU A 18 -3.13 -6.80 -0.43
N PRO A 19 -1.79 -6.74 -0.60
CA PRO A 19 -0.99 -7.93 -0.85
C PRO A 19 -1.22 -9.03 0.18
N SER A 20 -1.29 -10.27 -0.29
CA SER A 20 -1.58 -11.43 0.57
C SER A 20 -0.29 -12.10 1.07
N ASP A 21 0.79 -12.03 0.28
CA ASP A 21 2.07 -12.63 0.59
C ASP A 21 3.20 -11.61 0.79
N GLY A 22 4.28 -12.04 1.44
CA GLY A 22 5.41 -11.16 1.77
C GLY A 22 6.18 -10.66 0.55
N SER A 23 6.22 -11.41 -0.55
CA SER A 23 6.92 -11.00 -1.78
C SER A 23 6.20 -9.85 -2.47
N GLU A 24 4.88 -9.89 -2.56
CA GLU A 24 4.05 -8.82 -3.11
C GLU A 24 4.16 -7.54 -2.26
N TRP A 25 4.25 -7.67 -0.93
CA TRP A 25 4.52 -6.53 -0.04
C TRP A 25 5.90 -5.91 -0.32
N VAL A 26 6.94 -6.72 -0.51
CA VAL A 26 8.28 -6.24 -0.86
C VAL A 26 8.29 -5.57 -2.23
N GLU A 27 7.64 -6.16 -3.23
CA GLU A 27 7.54 -5.56 -4.56
C GLU A 27 6.82 -4.21 -4.53
N LEU A 28 5.67 -4.13 -3.84
CA LEU A 28 4.94 -2.88 -3.65
C LEU A 28 5.81 -1.83 -2.97
N PHE A 29 6.51 -2.21 -1.89
CA PHE A 29 7.37 -1.31 -1.12
C PHE A 29 8.52 -0.76 -1.96
N VAL A 30 9.24 -1.64 -2.66
CA VAL A 30 10.37 -1.25 -3.52
C VAL A 30 9.90 -0.38 -4.68
N ARG A 31 8.82 -0.78 -5.37
CA ARG A 31 8.25 -0.01 -6.50
C ARG A 31 7.84 1.40 -6.09
N GLU A 32 7.16 1.55 -4.96
CA GLU A 32 6.75 2.87 -4.49
C GLU A 32 7.94 3.76 -4.10
N MET A 33 8.96 3.20 -3.43
CA MET A 33 10.16 3.98 -3.12
C MET A 33 11.00 4.35 -4.34
N MET A 34 11.05 3.47 -5.36
CA MET A 34 11.76 3.77 -6.61
C MET A 34 11.10 4.90 -7.40
N ASN A 35 9.80 5.14 -7.18
CA ASN A 35 9.05 6.25 -7.76
C ASN A 35 9.15 7.55 -6.94
N ALA A 36 9.90 7.56 -5.84
CA ALA A 36 10.04 8.74 -5.00
C ALA A 36 10.94 9.80 -5.65
N THR A 37 10.57 11.07 -5.48
CA THR A 37 11.33 12.20 -6.06
C THR A 37 12.58 12.56 -5.25
N ASP A 38 12.57 12.26 -3.96
CA ASP A 38 13.68 12.47 -3.03
C ASP A 38 13.55 11.57 -1.79
N VAL A 39 14.54 11.64 -0.90
CA VAL A 39 14.60 10.82 0.31
C VAL A 39 13.46 11.12 1.30
N ASN A 40 12.96 12.34 1.35
CA ASN A 40 11.83 12.69 2.22
C ASN A 40 10.52 12.10 1.67
N ASP A 41 10.30 12.15 0.36
CA ASP A 41 9.17 11.48 -0.30
C ASP A 41 9.25 9.96 -0.10
N ALA A 42 10.43 9.37 -0.29
CA ALA A 42 10.66 7.94 -0.04
C ALA A 42 10.34 7.55 1.41
N ARG A 43 10.72 8.39 2.38
CA ARG A 43 10.40 8.19 3.80
C ARG A 43 8.90 8.25 4.05
N LEU A 44 8.19 9.22 3.46
CA LEU A 44 6.74 9.35 3.62
C LEU A 44 6.01 8.11 3.07
N ARG A 45 6.41 7.67 1.86
CA ARG A 45 5.87 6.45 1.23
C ARG A 45 6.15 5.21 2.07
N ALA A 46 7.38 5.05 2.53
CA ALA A 46 7.77 3.92 3.37
C ALA A 46 6.94 3.87 4.67
N SER A 47 6.82 4.99 5.38
CA SER A 47 5.99 5.06 6.60
C SER A 47 4.54 4.65 6.34
N LYS A 48 3.95 5.13 5.24
CA LYS A 48 2.56 4.81 4.88
C LYS A 48 2.37 3.32 4.57
N ILE A 49 3.27 2.72 3.78
CA ILE A 49 3.16 1.30 3.42
C ILE A 49 3.35 0.40 4.65
N LEU A 50 4.29 0.74 5.54
CA LEU A 50 4.52 -0.02 6.78
C LEU A 50 3.33 0.05 7.73
N GLU A 51 2.67 1.22 7.86
CA GLU A 51 1.44 1.34 8.66
C GLU A 51 0.32 0.45 8.11
N VAL A 52 0.14 0.42 6.79
CA VAL A 52 -0.87 -0.42 6.13
C VAL A 52 -0.55 -1.90 6.31
N LEU A 53 0.73 -2.29 6.21
CA LEU A 53 1.18 -3.65 6.48
C LEU A 53 0.89 -4.07 7.93
N GLU A 54 1.20 -3.22 8.91
CA GLU A 54 0.92 -3.46 10.32
C GLU A 54 -0.57 -3.73 10.55
N LYS A 55 -1.44 -2.87 10.00
CA LYS A 55 -2.89 -3.05 10.04
C LYS A 55 -3.37 -4.34 9.40
N SER A 56 -2.80 -4.72 8.24
CA SER A 56 -3.13 -5.97 7.55
C SER A 56 -2.78 -7.19 8.40
N ILE A 57 -1.59 -7.20 9.01
CA ILE A 57 -1.15 -8.28 9.90
C ILE A 57 -2.04 -8.38 11.13
N MET A 58 -2.35 -7.26 11.78
CA MET A 58 -3.23 -7.24 12.97
C MET A 58 -4.63 -7.73 12.65
N SER A 59 -5.21 -7.30 11.51
CA SER A 59 -6.52 -7.76 11.06
C SER A 59 -6.55 -9.28 10.87
N ARG A 60 -5.56 -9.83 10.15
CA ARG A 60 -5.44 -11.27 9.90
C ARG A 60 -5.17 -12.07 11.17
N ALA A 61 -4.38 -11.54 12.10
CA ALA A 61 -4.14 -12.17 13.39
C ALA A 61 -5.39 -12.18 14.28
N GLY A 62 -6.17 -11.09 14.30
CA GLY A 62 -7.46 -11.03 14.99
C GLY A 62 -8.47 -12.03 14.45
N GLU A 63 -8.54 -12.17 13.12
CA GLU A 63 -9.38 -13.18 12.46
C GLU A 63 -8.95 -14.61 12.82
N VAL A 64 -7.64 -14.85 13.00
CA VAL A 64 -7.14 -16.15 13.47
C VAL A 64 -7.60 -16.48 14.88
N VAL A 65 -7.69 -15.50 15.78
CA VAL A 65 -8.18 -15.73 17.15
C VAL A 65 -9.69 -15.99 17.17
N SER A 66 -10.48 -15.32 16.32
CA SER A 66 -11.93 -15.50 16.26
C SER A 66 -12.35 -16.85 15.68
N LYS A 67 -11.57 -17.45 14.77
CA LYS A 67 -11.91 -18.76 14.19
C LYS A 67 -11.56 -19.94 15.09
N ASP A 68 -10.52 -19.83 15.92
CA ASP A 68 -10.15 -20.87 16.89
C ASP A 68 -11.15 -20.98 18.07
N LEU A 69 -11.90 -19.92 18.37
CA LEU A 69 -12.94 -19.95 19.43
C LEU A 69 -14.23 -20.68 18.99
N HIS A 70 -14.41 -20.96 17.69
CA HIS A 70 -15.60 -21.62 17.15
C HIS A 70 -15.43 -23.13 16.89
N LYS A 71 -14.49 -23.80 17.57
CA LYS A 71 -14.26 -25.24 17.42
C LYS A 71 -14.48 -26.03 18.70
#